data_AF-A0A8C3I6M4-F1
#
_entry.id   AF-A0A8C3I6M4-F1
#
_cell.length_a   1.000
_cell.length_b   1.000
_cell.length_c   1.000
_cell.angle_alpha   90.00
_cell.angle_beta   90.00
_cell.angle_gamma   90.00
#
_symmetry.space_group_name_H-M   'P 1'
#
loop_
_entity.id
_entity.type
_entity.pdbx_description
1 polymer ?
#
loop_
_entity_poly.entity_id
_entity_poly.type
_entity_poly.pdbx_seq_one_letter_code
_entity_poly.pdbx_strand_id
1 'polypeptide(L)'
;MEFPDLGKHCSEKTCKQLDFLPLKCDACKEVFCKDHITYDQHKCTSSYKKDVQVPVCPLCNTPIPVRRGEMPDIVVGAHMDRDCKYDPTQQKQRVRKLPLKSKLMLMETKYENPLHQIHGVENTVNGYELYST
;
A
#
# COMPACT_ATOMS: atom_id res chain seq x y z
N MET A 1 4.85 51.70 -0.44
CA MET A 1 4.03 50.64 0.15
C MET A 1 4.84 49.36 0.11
N GLU A 2 5.06 48.73 1.24
CA GLU A 2 5.69 47.41 1.30
C GLU A 2 4.59 46.37 1.22
N PHE A 3 4.67 45.45 0.25
CA PHE A 3 3.78 44.30 0.19
C PHE A 3 4.34 43.23 1.14
N PRO A 4 3.65 42.87 2.23
CA PRO A 4 4.15 41.87 3.16
C PRO A 4 4.10 40.47 2.51
N ASP A 5 5.29 39.91 2.25
CA ASP A 5 5.61 38.51 1.90
C ASP A 5 4.38 37.61 1.61
N LEU A 6 3.80 37.78 0.42
CA LEU A 6 2.56 37.11 0.04
C LEU A 6 2.81 35.65 -0.36
N GLY A 7 2.50 34.74 0.56
CA GLY A 7 2.60 33.29 0.36
C GLY A 7 3.78 32.64 1.09
N LYS A 8 4.02 31.35 0.83
CA LYS A 8 5.21 30.63 1.31
C LYS A 8 5.75 29.70 0.24
N HIS A 9 7.07 29.56 0.23
CA HIS A 9 7.74 28.60 -0.64
C HIS A 9 7.54 27.17 -0.14
N CYS A 10 7.51 26.23 -1.07
CA CYS A 10 7.53 24.80 -0.79
C CYS A 10 8.84 24.40 -0.06
N SER A 11 8.76 23.63 1.02
CA SER A 11 9.94 23.09 1.74
C SER A 11 10.66 21.96 0.98
N GLU A 12 10.14 21.48 -0.17
CA GLU A 12 10.81 20.47 -0.99
C GLU A 12 12.00 21.07 -1.74
N LYS A 13 13.19 20.45 -1.62
CA LYS A 13 14.48 21.05 -1.99
C LYS A 13 14.64 21.36 -3.48
N THR A 14 13.94 20.61 -4.33
CA THR A 14 13.93 20.79 -5.79
C THR A 14 12.86 21.76 -6.26
N CYS A 15 11.90 22.12 -5.39
CA CYS A 15 10.78 22.99 -5.70
C CYS A 15 11.10 24.45 -5.31
N LYS A 16 10.77 25.39 -6.20
CA LYS A 16 10.89 26.84 -5.94
C LYS A 16 9.54 27.57 -6.02
N GLN A 17 8.45 26.82 -5.94
CA GLN A 17 7.10 27.37 -6.06
C GLN A 17 6.72 28.13 -4.79
N LEU A 18 6.34 29.39 -4.97
CA LEU A 18 5.63 30.21 -3.99
C LEU A 18 4.13 29.88 -4.09
N ASP A 19 3.53 29.42 -3.00
CA ASP A 19 2.10 29.14 -2.92
C ASP A 19 1.42 30.14 -1.97
N PHE A 20 0.31 30.72 -2.43
CA PHE A 20 -0.47 31.68 -1.63
C PHE A 20 -1.38 30.98 -0.62
N LEU A 21 -1.66 29.67 -0.80
CA LEU A 21 -2.36 28.82 0.16
C LEU A 21 -1.36 27.77 0.73
N PRO A 22 -0.51 28.15 1.70
CA PRO A 22 0.50 27.25 2.25
C PRO A 22 -0.11 26.00 2.88
N LEU A 23 0.13 24.83 2.27
CA LEU A 23 -0.37 23.55 2.76
C LEU A 23 0.61 22.98 3.78
N LYS A 24 0.17 22.84 5.04
CA LYS A 24 1.02 22.33 6.13
C LYS A 24 0.87 20.81 6.25
N CYS A 25 1.95 20.06 6.07
CA CYS A 25 1.96 18.62 6.27
C CYS A 25 1.61 18.28 7.73
N ASP A 26 0.59 17.46 7.94
CA ASP A 26 0.07 17.17 9.27
C ASP A 26 0.98 16.21 10.08
N ALA A 27 1.96 15.58 9.42
CA ALA A 27 2.96 14.66 9.97
C ALA A 27 4.26 15.37 10.39
N CYS A 28 4.99 15.99 9.46
CA CYS A 28 6.27 16.68 9.73
C CYS A 28 6.12 18.17 10.07
N LYS A 29 4.95 18.78 9.84
CA LYS A 29 4.65 20.20 10.09
C LYS A 29 5.33 21.22 9.16
N GLU A 30 6.06 20.76 8.14
CA GLU A 30 6.59 21.58 7.04
C GLU A 30 5.48 22.07 6.08
N VAL A 31 5.78 23.06 5.26
CA VAL A 31 4.86 23.68 4.28
C VAL A 31 5.23 23.26 2.86
N PHE A 32 4.25 22.87 2.06
CA PHE A 32 4.44 22.44 0.67
C PHE A 32 3.42 23.09 -0.25
N CYS A 33 3.72 23.15 -1.55
CA CYS A 33 2.71 23.46 -2.56
C CYS A 33 1.78 22.25 -2.80
N LYS A 34 0.70 22.47 -3.55
CA LYS A 34 -0.28 21.44 -3.93
C LYS A 34 0.32 20.11 -4.40
N ASP A 35 1.40 20.15 -5.18
CA ASP A 35 1.96 18.96 -5.82
C ASP A 35 2.89 18.15 -4.91
N HIS A 36 3.44 18.77 -3.85
CA HIS A 36 4.39 18.15 -2.92
C HIS A 36 3.81 17.84 -1.52
N ILE A 37 2.55 18.21 -1.24
CA ILE A 37 1.93 18.02 0.08
C ILE A 37 1.76 16.55 0.51
N THR A 38 1.66 15.62 -0.44
CA THR A 38 1.53 14.18 -0.15
C THR A 38 2.85 13.63 0.40
N TYR A 39 2.77 12.69 1.35
CA TYR A 39 3.96 12.22 2.08
C TYR A 39 5.06 11.65 1.19
N ASP A 40 4.72 11.01 0.07
CA ASP A 40 5.69 10.40 -0.83
C ASP A 40 6.47 11.43 -1.64
N GLN A 41 5.80 12.51 -2.08
CA GLN A 41 6.39 13.54 -2.94
C GLN A 41 7.45 14.37 -2.22
N HIS A 42 7.31 14.60 -0.91
CA HIS A 42 8.33 15.23 -0.06
C HIS A 42 9.09 14.24 0.84
N LYS A 43 8.99 12.93 0.57
CA LYS A 43 9.66 11.84 1.32
C LYS A 43 9.58 12.00 2.84
N CYS A 44 8.36 12.17 3.34
CA CYS A 44 8.07 12.62 4.70
C CYS A 44 8.72 11.73 5.77
N THR A 45 9.73 12.26 6.47
CA THR A 45 10.43 11.57 7.57
C THR A 45 9.54 11.22 8.77
N SER A 46 8.30 11.74 8.81
CA SER A 46 7.33 11.53 9.88
C SER A 46 6.05 10.82 9.41
N SER A 47 6.00 10.27 8.19
CA SER A 47 4.83 9.56 7.64
C SER A 47 4.36 8.41 8.54
N TYR A 48 5.28 7.68 9.17
CA TYR A 48 5.00 6.61 10.14
C TYR A 48 4.11 7.06 11.32
N LYS A 49 4.04 8.35 11.64
CA LYS A 49 3.13 8.88 12.68
C LYS A 49 1.67 8.90 12.19
N LYS A 50 1.40 8.65 10.93
CA LYS A 50 0.08 8.74 10.27
C LYS A 50 -0.40 7.42 9.69
N ASP A 51 0.49 6.43 9.59
CA ASP A 51 0.15 5.05 9.31
C ASP A 51 -0.58 4.41 10.50
N VAL A 52 -1.89 4.63 10.57
CA VAL A 52 -2.78 4.09 11.61
C VAL A 52 -3.51 2.88 11.04
N GLN A 53 -2.96 1.70 11.28
CA GLN A 53 -3.61 0.44 10.96
C GLN A 53 -4.74 0.16 11.97
N VAL A 54 -5.94 -0.12 11.46
CA VAL A 54 -7.13 -0.42 12.28
C VAL A 54 -7.27 -1.94 12.39
N PRO A 55 -7.01 -2.56 13.56
CA PRO A 55 -7.20 -4.00 13.73
C PRO A 55 -8.68 -4.37 13.63
N VAL A 56 -8.96 -5.58 13.18
CA VAL A 56 -10.32 -6.14 13.08
C VAL A 56 -10.47 -7.23 14.14
N CYS A 57 -11.60 -7.23 14.87
CA CYS A 57 -11.89 -8.30 15.82
C CYS A 57 -11.98 -9.65 15.09
N PRO A 58 -11.22 -10.69 15.46
CA PRO A 58 -11.28 -11.99 14.80
C PRO A 58 -12.62 -12.73 15.03
N LEU A 59 -13.40 -12.33 16.04
CA LEU A 59 -14.69 -12.95 16.38
C LEU A 59 -15.85 -12.26 15.64
N CYS A 60 -16.10 -10.98 15.93
CA CYS A 60 -17.24 -10.24 15.37
C CYS A 60 -16.96 -9.54 14.03
N ASN A 61 -15.71 -9.58 13.55
CA ASN A 61 -15.24 -8.95 12.30
C ASN A 61 -15.50 -7.43 12.22
N THR A 62 -15.66 -6.77 13.37
CA THR A 62 -15.82 -5.32 13.48
C THR A 62 -14.44 -4.64 13.57
N PRO A 63 -14.17 -3.55 12.83
CA PRO A 63 -12.94 -2.78 12.98
C PRO A 63 -12.91 -2.08 14.35
N ILE A 64 -11.78 -2.20 15.06
CA ILE A 64 -11.60 -1.67 16.41
C ILE A 64 -10.70 -0.43 16.34
N PRO A 65 -11.21 0.77 16.67
CA PRO A 65 -10.39 1.98 16.65
C PRO A 65 -9.37 1.96 17.80
N VAL A 66 -8.09 2.04 17.47
CA VAL A 66 -6.97 2.14 18.42
C VAL A 66 -6.50 3.59 18.51
N ARG A 67 -6.31 4.12 19.73
CA ARG A 67 -5.79 5.49 19.88
C ARG A 67 -4.27 5.53 19.77
N ARG A 68 -3.74 6.72 19.51
CA ARG A 68 -2.30 6.97 19.42
C ARG A 68 -1.62 6.63 20.75
N GLY A 69 -0.74 5.63 20.73
CA GLY A 69 -0.01 5.16 21.91
C GLY A 69 -0.66 3.96 22.63
N GLU A 70 -1.86 3.53 22.23
CA GLU A 70 -2.43 2.26 22.68
C GLU A 70 -1.89 1.10 21.82
N MET A 71 -1.64 -0.05 22.43
CA MET A 71 -1.21 -1.26 21.70
C MET A 71 -2.43 -1.96 21.09
N PRO A 72 -2.42 -2.34 19.79
CA PRO A 72 -3.56 -3.00 19.13
C PRO A 72 -4.09 -4.21 19.91
N ASP A 73 -3.22 -5.11 20.36
CA ASP A 73 -3.61 -6.34 21.04
C ASP A 73 -4.37 -6.09 22.35
N ILE A 74 -4.00 -5.05 23.10
CA ILE A 74 -4.68 -4.68 24.35
C ILE A 74 -6.09 -4.16 24.07
N VAL A 75 -6.25 -3.31 23.04
CA VAL A 75 -7.57 -2.76 22.67
C VAL A 75 -8.45 -3.86 22.06
N VAL A 76 -7.87 -4.77 21.28
CA VAL A 76 -8.57 -5.93 20.71
C VAL A 76 -9.04 -6.89 21.81
N GLY A 77 -8.18 -7.25 22.76
CA GLY A 77 -8.55 -8.06 23.92
C GLY A 77 -9.65 -7.40 24.77
N ALA A 78 -9.48 -6.12 25.09
CA ALA A 78 -10.46 -5.34 25.85
C ALA A 78 -11.84 -5.28 25.18
N HIS A 79 -11.90 -5.24 23.84
CA HIS A 79 -13.14 -5.38 23.08
C HIS A 79 -13.70 -6.81 23.18
N MET A 80 -12.86 -7.83 23.00
CA MET A 80 -13.26 -9.25 23.09
C MET A 80 -13.91 -9.59 24.45
N ASP A 81 -13.41 -9.00 25.54
CA ASP A 81 -13.89 -9.25 26.90
C ASP A 81 -15.21 -8.52 27.25
N ARG A 82 -15.46 -7.34 26.68
CA ARG A 82 -16.53 -6.42 27.16
C ARG A 82 -17.52 -5.93 26.12
N ASP A 83 -17.08 -5.72 24.89
CA ASP A 83 -17.84 -4.99 23.85
C ASP A 83 -18.14 -5.87 22.62
N CYS A 84 -17.70 -7.14 22.62
CA CYS A 84 -17.78 -8.03 21.48
C CYS A 84 -19.18 -8.61 21.29
N LYS A 85 -19.87 -8.16 20.24
CA LYS A 85 -21.19 -8.67 19.83
C LYS A 85 -21.09 -9.97 19.01
N TYR A 86 -20.14 -10.85 19.35
CA TYR A 86 -19.95 -12.11 18.63
C TYR A 86 -21.14 -13.05 18.84
N ASP A 87 -21.78 -13.43 17.73
CA ASP A 87 -22.93 -14.32 17.72
C ASP A 87 -22.57 -15.63 16.98
N PRO A 88 -22.45 -16.77 17.71
CA PRO A 88 -22.05 -18.05 17.12
C PRO A 88 -23.08 -18.62 16.13
N THR A 89 -24.31 -18.09 16.09
CA THR A 89 -25.33 -18.50 15.11
C THR A 89 -25.08 -17.89 13.73
N GLN A 90 -24.48 -16.70 13.65
CA GLN A 90 -24.29 -15.96 12.39
C GLN A 90 -23.16 -16.54 11.53
N GLN A 91 -22.09 -17.06 12.14
CA GLN A 91 -20.99 -17.68 11.39
C GLN A 91 -21.43 -18.97 10.66
N LYS A 92 -22.32 -19.76 11.27
CA LYS A 92 -22.95 -20.94 10.62
C LYS A 92 -23.72 -20.58 9.34
N GLN A 93 -24.26 -19.36 9.24
CA GLN A 93 -25.01 -18.94 8.04
C GLN A 93 -24.09 -18.55 6.88
N ARG A 94 -22.89 -18.02 7.14
CA ARG A 94 -21.92 -17.68 6.09
C ARG A 94 -21.37 -18.93 5.39
N VAL A 95 -21.02 -19.97 6.16
CA VAL A 95 -20.54 -21.26 5.61
C VAL A 95 -21.63 -21.98 4.81
N ARG A 96 -22.92 -21.81 5.18
CA ARG A 96 -24.07 -22.43 4.49
C ARG A 96 -24.52 -21.73 3.20
N LYS A 97 -23.94 -20.58 2.83
CA LYS A 97 -24.35 -19.78 1.66
C LYS A 97 -23.38 -19.83 0.47
N LEU A 98 -22.50 -20.83 0.40
CA LEU A 98 -21.79 -21.13 -0.86
C LEU A 98 -22.76 -21.83 -1.82
N PRO A 99 -23.09 -21.27 -3.00
CA PRO A 99 -24.00 -21.92 -3.94
C PRO A 99 -23.32 -23.12 -4.59
N LEU A 100 -23.86 -24.32 -4.36
CA LEU A 100 -23.43 -25.57 -5.00
C LEU A 100 -23.81 -25.61 -6.49
N LYS A 101 -23.12 -24.82 -7.33
CA LYS A 101 -23.25 -24.86 -8.80
C LYS A 101 -21.89 -24.66 -9.52
N SER A 102 -21.06 -25.69 -9.50
CA SER A 102 -19.97 -25.88 -10.47
C SER A 102 -19.56 -27.36 -10.57
N LYS A 103 -20.53 -28.21 -10.94
CA LYS A 103 -20.23 -29.59 -11.35
C LYS A 103 -19.84 -29.58 -12.83
N LEU A 104 -18.68 -30.19 -13.13
CA LEU A 104 -18.19 -30.59 -14.46
C LEU A 104 -17.56 -29.50 -15.36
N MET A 105 -16.22 -29.46 -15.37
CA MET A 105 -15.38 -29.69 -16.57
C MET A 105 -13.90 -29.72 -16.14
N LEU A 106 -13.40 -30.91 -15.80
CA LEU A 106 -11.96 -31.16 -15.84
C LEU A 106 -11.67 -31.73 -17.22
N MET A 107 -11.10 -30.91 -18.10
CA MET A 107 -10.55 -31.37 -19.36
C MET A 107 -9.20 -32.04 -19.08
N GLU A 108 -9.09 -33.32 -19.41
CA GLU A 108 -7.81 -34.04 -19.41
C GLU A 108 -6.98 -33.58 -20.61
N THR A 109 -6.14 -32.55 -20.43
CA THR A 109 -5.10 -32.22 -21.41
C THR A 109 -3.72 -32.33 -20.80
N LYS A 110 -3.08 -33.43 -21.16
CA LYS A 110 -1.72 -33.87 -20.85
C LYS A 110 -0.72 -32.72 -20.76
N TYR A 111 0.02 -32.66 -19.66
CA TYR A 111 1.25 -31.88 -19.55
C TYR A 111 2.38 -32.66 -20.23
N GLU A 112 2.56 -32.49 -21.54
CA GLU A 112 3.73 -33.01 -22.25
C GLU A 112 4.87 -31.99 -22.18
N ASN A 113 6.05 -32.47 -21.81
CA ASN A 113 7.25 -31.69 -21.52
C ASN A 113 8.19 -31.65 -22.75
N PRO A 114 8.41 -30.50 -23.41
CA PRO A 114 9.35 -30.38 -24.52
C PRO A 114 10.71 -29.87 -24.04
N LEU A 115 11.58 -30.80 -23.64
CA LEU A 115 13.03 -30.57 -23.58
C LEU A 115 13.65 -30.83 -24.95
N HIS A 116 14.52 -29.92 -25.41
CA HIS A 116 15.25 -29.94 -26.70
C HIS A 116 14.33 -29.88 -27.95
N GLN A 117 14.61 -29.03 -28.95
CA GLN A 117 15.83 -29.12 -29.75
C GLN A 117 16.10 -27.80 -30.50
N ILE A 118 17.28 -27.19 -30.28
CA ILE A 118 17.75 -26.06 -31.08
C ILE A 118 18.67 -26.57 -32.19
N HIS A 119 18.26 -26.38 -33.44
CA HIS A 119 19.13 -26.49 -34.63
C HIS A 119 19.23 -25.10 -35.28
N GLY A 120 20.42 -24.74 -35.78
CA GLY A 120 20.69 -23.45 -36.43
C GLY A 120 19.98 -23.28 -37.79
N VAL A 121 20.26 -22.28 -38.62
CA VAL A 121 21.37 -21.29 -38.67
C VAL A 121 20.84 -20.00 -39.39
N GLU A 122 21.55 -18.91 -39.74
CA GLU A 122 22.99 -18.61 -39.93
C GLU A 122 23.32 -17.09 -39.83
N ASN A 123 24.60 -16.75 -39.61
CA ASN A 123 25.37 -15.59 -40.10
C ASN A 123 24.77 -14.16 -40.25
N THR A 124 25.36 -13.20 -39.53
CA THR A 124 26.22 -12.16 -40.16
C THR A 124 27.38 -11.78 -39.23
N VAL A 125 28.59 -11.68 -39.79
CA VAL A 125 29.83 -11.26 -39.12
C VAL A 125 29.92 -9.74 -38.92
N ASN A 126 30.76 -9.32 -37.96
CA ASN A 126 31.44 -8.03 -37.73
C ASN A 126 31.37 -7.67 -36.22
N GLY A 127 32.44 -7.47 -35.46
CA GLY A 127 33.86 -7.41 -35.82
C GLY A 127 34.55 -6.25 -35.12
N TYR A 128 34.93 -6.42 -33.85
CA TYR A 128 35.99 -5.63 -33.20
C TYR A 128 36.50 -6.37 -31.94
N GLU A 129 37.79 -6.71 -31.95
CA GLU A 129 38.56 -6.97 -30.73
C GLU A 129 39.12 -5.64 -30.18
N LEU A 130 39.95 -5.73 -29.13
CA LEU A 130 40.59 -4.66 -28.37
C LEU A 130 39.64 -4.02 -27.33
N TYR A 131 40.02 -3.83 -26.05
CA TYR A 131 41.37 -3.71 -25.49
C TYR A 131 41.51 -4.46 -24.16
N SER A 132 42.67 -5.11 -23.97
CA SER A 132 43.19 -5.45 -22.63
C SER A 132 44.27 -4.46 -22.24
N THR A 133 44.12 -3.83 -21.08
CA THR A 133 45.22 -3.26 -20.26
C THR A 133 44.75 -3.24 -18.80
#